data_AF-A0A357I2P3-F1
#
_entry.id   AF-A0A357I2P3-F1
#
_cell.length_a   1.000
_cell.length_b   1.000
_cell.length_c   1.000
_cell.angle_alpha   90.00
_cell.angle_beta   90.00
_cell.angle_gamma   90.00
#
_symmetry.space_group_name_H-M   'P 1'
#
loop_
_entity.id
_entity.type
_entity.pdbx_description
1 polymer ?
#
loop_
_entity_poly.entity_id
_entity_poly.type
_entity_poly.pdbx_seq_one_letter_code
_entity_poly.pdbx_strand_id
1 'polypeptide(L)'
;SLKYAVQNKPLNHWPAPVVDYLNDSIDAAELISYVMDTAQETEAHTYIGLKLRANHQPEQAKPHFEWVARHGDTRVFEYTLARVLTLHDSVALLAP
;
A
#
# COMPACT_ATOMS: atom_id res chain seq x y z
N SER A 1 10.55 13.51 5.16
CA SER A 1 9.48 13.38 6.19
C SER A 1 8.13 13.51 5.52
N LEU A 2 7.04 13.01 6.13
CA LEU A 2 5.68 13.12 5.55
C LEU A 2 5.29 14.57 5.26
N LYS A 3 5.65 15.50 6.15
CA LYS A 3 5.47 16.95 5.95
C LYS A 3 6.08 17.46 4.63
N TYR A 4 7.29 17.01 4.30
CA TYR A 4 7.95 17.38 3.05
C TYR A 4 7.19 16.83 1.83
N ALA A 5 6.73 15.57 1.90
CA ALA A 5 5.96 14.96 0.81
C ALA A 5 4.64 15.70 0.57
N VAL A 6 3.89 16.03 1.62
CA VAL A 6 2.64 16.79 1.52
C VAL A 6 2.86 18.15 0.86
N GLN A 7 3.97 18.83 1.18
CA GLN A 7 4.29 20.15 0.63
C GLN A 7 4.76 20.12 -0.84
N ASN A 8 5.29 19.00 -1.31
CA ASN A 8 5.96 18.90 -2.62
C ASN A 8 5.31 17.85 -3.55
N LYS A 9 4.18 17.26 -3.15
CA LYS A 9 3.45 16.30 -3.98
C LYS A 9 2.92 16.99 -5.25
N PRO A 10 2.87 16.28 -6.38
CA PRO A 10 2.43 16.88 -7.63
C PRO A 10 0.87 16.90 -7.66
N LEU A 11 0.24 17.94 -8.20
CA LEU A 11 -1.21 18.20 -7.99
C LEU A 11 -2.12 17.39 -8.91
N ASN A 12 -2.99 16.53 -8.35
CA ASN A 12 -3.95 15.70 -9.12
C ASN A 12 -3.29 14.64 -10.01
N HIS A 13 -2.13 14.13 -9.63
CA HIS A 13 -1.51 13.00 -10.32
C HIS A 13 -0.78 12.11 -9.33
N TRP A 14 -0.59 10.85 -9.74
CA TRP A 14 0.14 9.88 -8.96
C TRP A 14 1.58 10.37 -8.69
N PRO A 15 2.13 10.21 -7.47
CA PRO A 15 1.59 9.47 -6.32
C PRO A 15 0.89 10.36 -5.26
N ALA A 16 0.35 11.53 -5.62
CA ALA A 16 -0.25 12.44 -4.63
C ALA A 16 -1.38 11.84 -3.79
N PRO A 17 -2.30 11.02 -4.34
CA PRO A 17 -3.33 10.35 -3.54
C PRO A 17 -2.74 9.44 -2.46
N VAL A 18 -1.60 8.77 -2.72
CA VAL A 18 -0.90 7.94 -1.71
C VAL A 18 -0.44 8.81 -0.55
N VAL A 19 0.15 9.97 -0.85
CA VAL A 19 0.62 10.91 0.18
C VAL A 19 -0.56 11.43 1.02
N ASP A 20 -1.68 11.73 0.38
CA ASP A 20 -2.90 12.17 1.08
C ASP A 20 -3.45 11.10 2.00
N TYR A 21 -3.48 9.85 1.54
CA TYR A 21 -3.89 8.72 2.35
C TYR A 21 -2.95 8.51 3.56
N LEU A 22 -1.63 8.55 3.34
CA LEU A 22 -0.66 8.40 4.42
C LEU A 22 -0.72 9.56 5.44
N ASN A 23 -1.25 10.72 5.03
CA ASN A 23 -1.47 11.90 5.87
C ASN A 23 -2.92 11.99 6.41
N ASP A 24 -3.71 10.92 6.33
CA ASP A 24 -5.10 10.86 6.81
C ASP A 24 -6.03 11.91 6.18
N SER A 25 -5.65 12.46 5.02
CA SER A 25 -6.42 13.49 4.31
C SER A 25 -7.51 12.87 3.43
N ILE A 26 -7.32 11.62 3.02
CA ILE A 26 -8.32 10.77 2.36
C ILE A 26 -8.29 9.36 2.98
N ASP A 27 -9.38 8.63 2.86
CA ASP A 27 -9.45 7.24 3.28
C ASP A 27 -8.97 6.24 2.19
N ALA A 28 -8.99 4.94 2.51
CA ALA A 28 -8.55 3.91 1.59
C ALA A 28 -9.47 3.75 0.36
N ALA A 29 -10.78 3.96 0.51
CA ALA A 29 -11.73 3.87 -0.59
C ALA A 29 -11.55 5.05 -1.55
N GLU A 30 -11.32 6.25 -1.01
CA GLU A 30 -10.97 7.44 -1.78
C GLU A 30 -9.65 7.23 -2.54
N LEU A 31 -8.60 6.69 -1.90
CA LEU A 31 -7.34 6.35 -2.57
C LEU A 31 -7.57 5.40 -3.77
N ILE A 32 -8.32 4.32 -3.57
CA ILE A 32 -8.63 3.35 -4.62
C ILE A 32 -9.40 3.99 -5.78
N SER A 33 -10.27 4.98 -5.50
CA SER A 33 -11.03 5.68 -6.54
C SER A 33 -10.16 6.48 -7.53
N TYR A 34 -8.93 6.83 -7.14
CA TYR A 34 -7.97 7.53 -8.01
C TYR A 34 -7.14 6.60 -8.91
N VAL A 35 -7.20 5.28 -8.70
CA VAL A 35 -6.42 4.30 -9.45
C VAL A 35 -6.84 4.29 -10.92
N MET A 36 -5.89 4.48 -11.82
CA MET A 36 -6.13 4.46 -13.27
C MET A 36 -5.50 3.26 -14.00
N ASP A 37 -4.53 2.60 -13.38
CA ASP A 37 -3.81 1.48 -13.97
C ASP A 37 -3.34 0.48 -12.89
N THR A 38 -2.89 -0.69 -13.33
CA THR A 38 -2.47 -1.79 -12.45
C THR A 38 -1.23 -1.45 -11.60
N ALA A 39 -0.36 -0.56 -12.06
CA ALA A 39 0.79 -0.12 -11.29
C ALA A 39 0.31 0.71 -10.09
N GLN A 40 -0.58 1.68 -10.32
CA GLN A 40 -1.20 2.48 -9.27
C GLN A 40 -2.03 1.62 -8.30
N GLU A 41 -2.77 0.62 -8.80
CA GLU A 41 -3.54 -0.31 -7.94
C GLU A 41 -2.61 -1.12 -7.02
N THR A 42 -1.48 -1.57 -7.56
CA THR A 42 -0.44 -2.30 -6.82
C THR A 42 0.14 -1.44 -5.71
N GLU A 43 0.48 -0.20 -6.04
CA GLU A 43 0.98 0.77 -5.08
C GLU A 43 -0.07 1.09 -4.00
N ALA A 44 -1.32 1.36 -4.40
CA ALA A 44 -2.43 1.65 -3.48
C ALA A 44 -2.61 0.54 -2.43
N HIS A 45 -2.78 -0.71 -2.88
CA HIS A 45 -2.94 -1.85 -1.97
C HIS A 45 -1.71 -2.01 -1.06
N THR A 46 -0.50 -1.82 -1.58
CA THR A 46 0.73 -1.94 -0.79
C THR A 46 0.77 -0.89 0.32
N TYR A 47 0.51 0.39 0.02
CA TYR A 47 0.55 1.45 1.02
C TYR A 47 -0.61 1.39 2.03
N ILE A 48 -1.79 0.94 1.60
CA ILE A 48 -2.91 0.64 2.53
C ILE A 48 -2.49 -0.45 3.51
N GLY A 49 -1.96 -1.57 3.01
CA GLY A 49 -1.49 -2.67 3.85
C GLY A 49 -0.40 -2.22 4.84
N LEU A 50 0.56 -1.42 4.39
CA LEU A 50 1.64 -0.91 5.25
C LEU A 50 1.12 -0.02 6.38
N LYS A 51 0.20 0.90 6.08
CA LYS A 51 -0.39 1.77 7.11
C LYS A 51 -1.21 0.97 8.12
N LEU A 52 -2.00 0.00 7.67
CA LEU A 52 -2.75 -0.91 8.54
C LEU A 52 -1.82 -1.71 9.46
N ARG A 53 -0.70 -2.25 8.94
CA ARG A 53 0.31 -2.92 9.78
C ARG A 53 0.93 -1.97 10.81
N ALA A 54 1.30 -0.76 10.40
CA ALA A 54 1.86 0.25 11.29
C ALA A 54 0.87 0.66 12.40
N ASN A 55 -0.43 0.59 12.12
CA ASN A 55 -1.51 0.82 13.08
C ASN A 55 -1.92 -0.44 13.88
N HIS A 56 -1.10 -1.50 13.87
CA HIS A 56 -1.37 -2.77 14.57
C HIS A 56 -2.66 -3.47 14.11
N GLN A 57 -3.01 -3.36 12.82
CA GLN A 57 -4.17 -4.02 12.20
C GLN A 57 -3.74 -5.06 11.14
N PRO A 58 -2.97 -6.11 11.51
CA PRO A 58 -2.40 -7.06 10.55
C PRO A 58 -3.47 -7.86 9.78
N GLU A 59 -4.59 -8.20 10.42
CA GLU A 59 -5.69 -8.93 9.77
C GLU A 59 -6.34 -8.13 8.65
N GLN A 60 -6.42 -6.80 8.80
CA GLN A 60 -6.92 -5.91 7.75
C GLN A 60 -5.87 -5.67 6.67
N ALA A 61 -4.58 -5.66 7.02
CA ALA A 61 -3.50 -5.45 6.07
C ALA A 61 -3.31 -6.65 5.12
N LYS A 62 -3.43 -7.88 5.66
CA LYS A 62 -3.23 -9.14 4.94
C LYS A 62 -3.94 -9.22 3.58
N PRO A 63 -5.25 -8.97 3.45
CA PRO A 63 -5.94 -9.07 2.16
C PRO A 63 -5.36 -8.13 1.10
N HIS A 64 -4.80 -6.97 1.48
CA HIS A 64 -4.16 -6.07 0.52
C HIS A 64 -2.85 -6.65 -0.03
N PHE A 65 -1.99 -7.21 0.82
CA PHE A 65 -0.76 -7.85 0.34
C PHE A 65 -1.04 -9.12 -0.48
N GLU A 66 -2.05 -9.91 -0.10
CA GLU A 66 -2.48 -11.07 -0.87
C GLU A 66 -3.09 -10.69 -2.23
N TRP A 67 -3.75 -9.53 -2.31
CA TRP A 67 -4.22 -9.01 -3.59
C TRP A 67 -3.03 -8.67 -4.48
N VAL A 68 -2.04 -7.93 -3.97
CA VAL A 68 -0.83 -7.56 -4.73
C VAL A 68 -0.05 -8.80 -5.18
N ALA A 69 0.11 -9.79 -4.31
CA ALA A 69 0.81 -11.02 -4.66
C ALA A 69 0.15 -11.79 -5.82
N ARG A 70 -1.17 -11.69 -5.97
CA ARG A 70 -1.95 -12.40 -6.99
C ARG A 70 -2.16 -11.59 -8.28
N HIS A 71 -2.38 -10.28 -8.18
CA HIS A 71 -2.84 -9.45 -9.29
C HIS A 71 -1.91 -8.27 -9.60
N GLY A 72 -0.93 -8.00 -8.73
CA GLY A 72 -0.12 -6.80 -8.82
C GLY A 72 0.82 -6.76 -10.02
N ASP A 73 1.21 -5.56 -10.40
CA ASP A 73 2.11 -5.26 -11.49
C ASP A 73 3.57 -5.55 -11.08
N THR A 74 4.15 -6.59 -11.65
CA THR A 74 5.53 -7.04 -11.35
C THR A 74 6.62 -6.01 -11.65
N ARG A 75 6.30 -4.92 -12.37
CA ARG A 75 7.27 -3.88 -12.77
C ARG A 75 7.49 -2.82 -11.69
N VAL A 76 6.58 -2.68 -10.71
CA VAL A 76 6.74 -1.72 -9.61
C VAL A 76 7.38 -2.36 -8.39
N PHE A 77 8.10 -1.56 -7.61
CA PHE A 77 8.83 -2.03 -6.42
C PHE A 77 7.88 -2.62 -5.37
N GLU A 78 6.69 -2.03 -5.24
CA GLU A 78 5.63 -2.35 -4.31
C GLU A 78 5.17 -3.80 -4.42
N TYR A 79 5.19 -4.37 -5.64
CA TYR A 79 4.92 -5.79 -5.84
C TYR A 79 5.90 -6.68 -5.08
N THR A 80 7.20 -6.40 -5.20
CA THR A 80 8.24 -7.17 -4.50
C THR A 80 8.12 -6.99 -2.99
N LEU A 81 7.87 -5.77 -2.53
CA LEU A 81 7.71 -5.47 -1.12
C LEU A 81 6.53 -6.21 -0.50
N ALA A 82 5.34 -6.13 -1.11
CA ALA A 82 4.14 -6.81 -0.63
C ALA A 82 4.34 -8.32 -0.51
N ARG A 83 4.99 -8.95 -1.51
CA ARG A 83 5.29 -10.39 -1.48
C ARG A 83 6.21 -10.79 -0.34
N VAL A 84 7.26 -10.00 -0.07
CA VAL A 84 8.17 -10.26 1.06
C VAL A 84 7.42 -10.17 2.38
N LEU A 85 6.52 -9.20 2.53
CA LEU A 85 5.69 -9.05 3.73
C LEU A 85 4.74 -10.24 3.93
N THR A 86 4.12 -10.75 2.87
CA THR A 86 3.27 -11.97 2.93
C THR A 86 4.07 -13.21 3.35
N LEU A 87 5.30 -13.36 2.84
CA LEU A 87 6.18 -14.48 3.20
C LEU A 87 6.60 -14.43 4.67
N HIS A 88 6.96 -13.24 5.18
CA HIS A 88 7.31 -13.06 6.58
C HIS A 88 6.17 -13.46 7.53
N ASP A 89 4.94 -13.08 7.21
CA ASP A 89 3.78 -13.43 8.03
C ASP A 89 3.52 -14.96 8.02
N SER A 90 3.79 -15.62 6.90
CA SER A 90 3.67 -17.08 6.78
C SER A 90 4.75 -17.83 7.58
N VAL A 91 5.98 -17.30 7.64
CA VAL A 91 7.08 -17.90 8.41
C VAL A 91 6.87 -17.68 9.92
N ALA A 92 6.38 -16.51 10.33
CA ALA A 92 6.09 -16.22 11.75
C ALA A 92 5.03 -17.18 12.34
N LEU A 93 4.06 -17.61 11.53
CA LEU A 93 3.04 -18.60 11.94
C LEU A 93 3.59 -20.03 12.10
N LEU A 94 4.77 -20.32 11.56
CA LEU A 94 5.41 -21.65 11.58
C LEU A 94 6.54 -21.76 12.61
N ALA A 95 6.91 -20.66 13.28
CA ALA A 95 7.91 -20.68 14.36
C ALA A 95 7.25 -21.19 15.66
N PRO A 96 7.82 -22.21 16.34
CA PRO A 96 7.26 -22.82 17.55
C PRO A 96 7.32 -21.90 18.78
#